data_AF-A0A2W4M246-F1
#
_entry.id   AF-A0A2W4M246-F1
#
_cell.length_a   1.000
_cell.length_b   1.000
_cell.length_c   1.000
_cell.angle_alpha   90.00
_cell.angle_beta   90.00
_cell.angle_gamma   90.00
#
_symmetry.space_group_name_H-M   'P 1'
#
loop_
_entity.id
_entity.type
_entity.pdbx_description
1 polymer ?
#
loop_
_entity_poly.entity_id
_entity_poly.type
_entity_poly.pdbx_seq_one_letter_code
_entity_poly.pdbx_strand_id
1 'polypeptide(L)'
;MDWLATSRAGRILPRRPGQPFAFEPISVLALVAGLWFAATLYMPVVAPALTGSVRWLAALLIVLLAALSVLAHGFAHVAAARWLGSPAPARLRISLLGDAAQVWPRAASNRDGALAALIGPCASLLLAGARAGVW
;
A
#
# COMPACT_ATOMS: atom_id res chain seq x y z
N MET A 1 -2.64 -2.17 -24.27
CA MET A 1 -3.22 -1.15 -25.16
C MET A 1 -4.61 -0.82 -24.62
N ASP A 2 -4.77 0.37 -24.04
CA ASP A 2 -6.07 1.01 -23.74
C ASP A 2 -5.79 2.49 -23.40
N TRP A 3 -5.19 3.21 -24.35
CA TRP A 3 -4.78 4.61 -24.21
C TRP A 3 -5.75 5.59 -24.90
N LEU A 4 -6.98 5.18 -25.25
CA LEU A 4 -7.92 6.02 -25.97
C LEU A 4 -9.29 6.07 -25.31
N ALA A 5 -9.35 6.76 -24.18
CA ALA A 5 -10.55 7.52 -23.82
C ALA A 5 -10.23 9.02 -23.90
N THR A 6 -9.72 9.46 -25.04
CA THR A 6 -9.78 10.87 -25.44
C THR A 6 -11.25 11.19 -25.74
N SER A 7 -11.96 11.69 -24.74
CA SER A 7 -13.22 12.38 -25.02
C SER A 7 -12.91 13.58 -25.90
N ARG A 8 -13.51 13.62 -27.08
CA ARG A 8 -13.37 14.62 -28.17
C ARG A 8 -13.63 16.10 -27.77
N ALA A 9 -13.73 16.44 -26.50
CA ALA A 9 -14.27 17.72 -26.05
C ALA A 9 -13.40 18.50 -25.05
N GLY A 10 -12.16 18.06 -24.73
CA GLY A 10 -11.26 18.80 -23.82
C GLY A 10 -11.85 19.06 -22.41
N ARG A 11 -12.97 18.41 -22.08
CA ARG A 11 -13.70 18.61 -20.84
C ARG A 11 -13.17 17.58 -19.86
N ILE A 12 -12.44 18.03 -18.85
CA ILE A 12 -12.06 17.22 -17.69
C ILE A 12 -13.37 16.83 -17.00
N LEU A 13 -13.90 15.64 -17.32
CA LEU A 13 -15.07 15.12 -16.65
C LEU A 13 -14.72 14.91 -15.17
N PRO A 14 -15.55 15.37 -14.22
CA PRO A 14 -15.33 15.07 -12.81
C PRO A 14 -15.28 13.54 -12.66
N ARG A 15 -14.14 13.04 -12.22
CA ARG A 15 -13.94 11.60 -11.96
C ARG A 15 -15.02 11.17 -10.97
N ARG A 16 -15.88 10.24 -11.36
CA ARG A 16 -16.75 9.55 -10.40
C ARG A 16 -15.87 9.00 -9.27
N PRO A 17 -16.30 9.09 -8.00
CA PRO A 17 -15.60 8.45 -6.90
C PRO A 17 -15.77 6.93 -7.04
N GLY A 18 -15.01 6.32 -7.94
CA GLY A 18 -14.81 4.89 -7.99
C GLY A 18 -13.91 4.46 -6.83
N GLN A 19 -13.99 3.19 -6.44
CA GLN A 19 -13.12 2.63 -5.40
C GLN A 19 -11.64 2.91 -5.77
N PRO A 20 -10.88 3.60 -4.92
CA PRO A 20 -9.51 4.02 -5.24
C PRO A 20 -8.53 2.85 -5.34
N PHE A 21 -8.89 1.69 -4.78
CA PHE A 21 -8.09 0.47 -4.75
C PHE A 21 -8.77 -0.66 -5.52
N ALA A 22 -7.98 -1.43 -6.24
CA ALA A 22 -8.37 -2.70 -6.83
C ALA A 22 -7.46 -3.79 -6.26
N PHE A 23 -8.04 -4.80 -5.61
CA PHE A 23 -7.31 -5.93 -5.06
C PHE A 23 -7.29 -7.08 -6.06
N GLU A 24 -6.11 -7.63 -6.32
CA GLU A 24 -6.04 -8.87 -7.09
C GLU A 24 -6.40 -10.07 -6.20
N PRO A 25 -6.99 -11.15 -6.76
CA PRO A 25 -7.34 -12.34 -6.00
C PRO A 25 -6.16 -12.91 -5.19
N ILE A 26 -4.94 -12.77 -5.71
CA ILE A 26 -3.72 -13.20 -5.04
C ILE A 26 -3.44 -12.44 -3.74
N SER A 27 -3.94 -11.21 -3.61
CA SER A 27 -3.77 -10.40 -2.40
C SER A 27 -4.61 -10.94 -1.24
N VAL A 28 -5.74 -11.60 -1.51
CA VAL A 28 -6.52 -12.32 -0.49
C VAL A 28 -5.74 -13.55 0.00
N LEU A 29 -5.14 -14.31 -0.91
CA LEU A 29 -4.30 -15.44 -0.55
C LEU A 29 -3.10 -15.00 0.30
N ALA A 30 -2.51 -13.84 -0.01
CA ALA A 30 -1.44 -13.23 0.78
C ALA A 30 -1.88 -12.94 2.22
N LEU A 31 -3.08 -12.39 2.42
CA LEU A 31 -3.62 -12.10 3.75
C LEU A 31 -3.86 -13.38 4.56
N VAL A 32 -4.42 -14.41 3.92
CA VAL A 32 -4.67 -15.71 4.57
C VAL A 32 -3.35 -16.40 4.92
N ALA A 33 -2.40 -16.45 3.98
CA ALA A 33 -1.08 -17.03 4.21
C ALA A 33 -0.30 -16.26 5.28
N GLY A 34 -0.39 -14.92 5.26
CA GLY A 34 0.20 -14.04 6.25
C GLY A 34 -0.39 -14.26 7.65
N LEU A 35 -1.71 -14.43 7.76
CA LEU A 35 -2.38 -14.73 9.02
C LEU A 35 -1.94 -16.08 9.58
N TRP A 36 -1.92 -17.11 8.73
CA TRP A 36 -1.44 -18.42 9.12
C TRP A 36 0.01 -18.34 9.59
N PHE A 37 0.91 -17.77 8.78
CA PHE A 37 2.32 -17.58 9.12
C PHE A 37 2.50 -16.84 10.45
N ALA A 38 1.78 -15.73 10.63
CA ALA A 38 1.84 -14.93 11.83
C ALA A 38 1.42 -15.73 13.07
N ALA A 39 0.32 -16.49 12.97
CA ALA A 39 -0.22 -17.26 14.09
C ALA A 39 0.58 -18.53 14.42
N THR A 40 1.15 -19.21 13.42
CA THR A 40 1.75 -20.54 13.59
C THR A 40 3.27 -20.53 13.66
N LEU A 41 3.94 -19.55 13.05
CA LEU A 41 5.41 -19.49 12.98
C LEU A 41 5.98 -18.27 13.69
N TYR A 42 5.41 -17.09 13.48
CA TYR A 42 5.96 -15.85 14.04
C TYR A 42 5.61 -15.65 15.53
N MET A 43 4.33 -15.71 15.90
CA MET A 43 3.88 -15.48 17.27
C MET A 43 4.44 -16.48 18.30
N PRO A 44 4.60 -17.79 18.00
CA PRO A 44 5.24 -18.70 18.94
C PRO A 44 6.68 -18.33 19.28
N VAL A 45 7.39 -17.63 18.40
CA VAL A 45 8.78 -17.18 18.61
C VAL A 45 8.81 -15.84 19.36
N VAL A 46 7.98 -14.88 18.95
CA VAL A 46 8.04 -13.49 19.46
C VAL A 46 7.22 -13.29 20.73
N ALA A 47 6.13 -14.04 20.90
CA ALA A 47 5.21 -13.93 22.02
C ALA A 47 4.73 -15.31 22.48
N PRO A 48 5.63 -16.19 22.98
CA PRO A 48 5.30 -17.57 23.33
C PRO A 48 4.23 -17.70 24.42
N ALA A 49 4.04 -16.66 25.24
CA ALA A 49 3.00 -16.60 26.26
C ALA A 49 1.58 -16.50 25.67
N LEU A 50 1.42 -16.03 24.43
CA LEU A 50 0.12 -15.95 23.76
C LEU A 50 -0.24 -17.32 23.16
N THR A 51 -1.30 -17.93 23.69
CA THR A 51 -1.77 -19.25 23.25
C THR A 51 -3.22 -19.20 22.77
N GLY A 52 -3.67 -20.27 22.11
CA GLY A 52 -5.06 -20.44 21.68
C GLY A 52 -5.58 -19.28 20.82
N SER A 53 -6.79 -18.81 21.14
CA SER A 53 -7.50 -17.77 20.40
C SER A 53 -6.84 -16.39 20.48
N VAL A 54 -6.17 -16.08 21.60
CA VAL A 54 -5.51 -14.77 21.80
C VAL A 54 -4.36 -14.59 20.80
N ARG A 55 -3.61 -15.66 20.54
CA ARG A 55 -2.55 -15.68 19.52
C ARG A 55 -3.09 -15.40 18.12
N TRP A 56 -4.21 -16.02 17.76
CA TRP A 56 -4.86 -15.81 16.45
C TRP A 56 -5.39 -14.38 16.31
N LEU A 57 -5.97 -13.81 17.38
CA LEU A 57 -6.41 -12.42 17.39
C LEU A 57 -5.22 -11.47 17.20
N ALA A 58 -4.13 -11.67 17.93
CA ALA A 58 -2.92 -10.86 17.78
C ALA A 58 -2.34 -10.95 16.35
N ALA A 59 -2.26 -12.15 15.79
CA ALA A 59 -1.82 -12.38 14.42
C ALA A 59 -2.71 -11.67 13.40
N LEU A 60 -4.04 -11.73 13.56
CA LEU A 60 -5.01 -11.02 12.73
C LEU A 60 -4.79 -9.51 12.78
N LEU A 61 -4.63 -8.94 13.98
CA LEU A 61 -4.36 -7.51 14.13
C LEU A 61 -3.06 -7.11 13.45
N ILE A 62 -2.00 -7.91 13.56
CA ILE A 62 -0.72 -7.66 12.88
C ILE A 62 -0.90 -7.64 11.36
N VAL A 63 -1.60 -8.63 10.79
CA VAL A 63 -1.81 -8.70 9.33
C VAL A 63 -2.68 -7.54 8.84
N LEU A 64 -3.72 -7.16 9.58
CA LEU A 64 -4.57 -6.01 9.23
C LEU A 64 -3.78 -4.69 9.28
N LEU A 65 -2.94 -4.51 10.30
CA LEU A 65 -2.06 -3.34 10.40
C LEU A 65 -1.02 -3.31 9.28
N ALA A 66 -0.44 -4.46 8.94
CA ALA A 66 0.49 -4.57 7.81
C ALA A 66 -0.21 -4.23 6.48
N ALA A 67 -1.42 -4.75 6.25
CA ALA A 67 -2.22 -4.41 5.07
C ALA A 67 -2.52 -2.90 5.00
N LEU A 68 -2.92 -2.30 6.12
CA LEU A 68 -3.16 -0.85 6.20
C LEU A 68 -1.88 -0.05 5.92
N SER A 69 -0.73 -0.49 6.42
CA SER A 69 0.57 0.13 6.15
C SER A 69 0.92 0.09 4.65
N VAL A 70 0.67 -1.04 3.97
CA VAL A 70 0.89 -1.17 2.52
C VAL A 70 -0.03 -0.23 1.75
N LEU A 71 -1.29 -0.11 2.15
CA LEU A 71 -2.24 0.82 1.53
C LEU A 71 -1.80 2.28 1.72
N ALA A 72 -1.37 2.65 2.93
CA ALA A 72 -0.84 3.98 3.22
C ALA A 72 0.43 4.29 2.41
N HIS A 73 1.33 3.32 2.27
CA HIS A 73 2.53 3.42 1.46
C HIS A 73 2.21 3.67 -0.02
N GLY A 74 1.30 2.90 -0.62
CA GLY A 74 0.85 3.13 -2.00
C GLY A 74 0.17 4.48 -2.19
N PHE A 75 -0.65 4.90 -1.22
CA PHE A 75 -1.27 6.22 -1.24
C PHE A 75 -0.23 7.35 -1.20
N ALA A 76 0.84 7.20 -0.42
CA ALA A 76 1.93 8.17 -0.36
C ALA A 76 2.62 8.34 -1.73
N HIS A 77 2.86 7.24 -2.45
CA HIS A 77 3.40 7.31 -3.82
C HIS A 77 2.45 8.01 -4.79
N VAL A 78 1.13 7.75 -4.72
CA VAL A 78 0.14 8.50 -5.52
C VAL A 78 0.15 9.97 -5.19
N ALA A 79 0.17 10.32 -3.90
CA ALA A 79 0.20 11.71 -3.46
C ALA A 79 1.46 12.42 -4.00
N ALA A 80 2.63 11.78 -3.92
CA ALA A 80 3.87 12.30 -4.47
C ALA A 80 3.85 12.46 -6.00
N ALA A 81 3.36 11.45 -6.72
CA ALA A 81 3.24 11.53 -8.18
C ALA A 81 2.33 12.69 -8.61
N ARG A 82 1.20 12.89 -7.91
CA ARG A 82 0.29 14.02 -8.15
C ARG A 82 0.94 15.36 -7.83
N TRP A 83 1.70 15.44 -6.74
CA TRP A 83 2.43 16.65 -6.37
C TRP A 83 3.50 17.03 -7.39
N LEU A 84 4.17 16.02 -7.97
CA LEU A 84 5.16 16.17 -9.04
C LEU A 84 4.54 16.36 -10.44
N GLY A 85 3.23 16.57 -10.55
CA GLY A 85 2.54 16.80 -11.82
C GLY A 85 2.47 15.58 -12.75
N SER A 86 2.81 14.38 -12.26
CA SER A 86 2.71 13.15 -13.02
C SER A 86 1.29 12.58 -13.01
N PRO A 87 0.82 12.01 -14.13
CA PRO A 87 -0.50 11.39 -14.19
C PRO A 87 -0.55 10.14 -13.31
N ALA A 88 -1.27 10.22 -12.20
CA ALA A 88 -1.53 9.07 -11.34
C ALA A 88 -2.65 8.17 -11.91
N PRO A 89 -2.53 6.84 -11.78
CA PRO A 89 -3.56 5.91 -12.21
C PRO A 89 -4.88 6.18 -11.47
N ALA A 90 -6.00 5.93 -12.16
CA ALA A 90 -7.33 6.15 -11.59
C ALA A 90 -7.69 5.13 -10.50
N ARG A 91 -7.03 3.96 -10.51
CA ARG A 91 -7.17 2.90 -9.52
C ARG A 91 -5.79 2.33 -9.22
N LEU A 92 -5.52 2.14 -7.94
CA LEU A 92 -4.28 1.57 -7.43
C LEU A 92 -4.44 0.05 -7.33
N ARG A 93 -3.65 -0.73 -8.08
CA ARG A 93 -3.75 -2.19 -8.05
C ARG A 93 -2.78 -2.75 -7.01
N ILE A 94 -3.32 -3.27 -5.91
CA ILE A 94 -2.53 -3.92 -4.87
C ILE A 94 -2.27 -5.37 -5.30
N SER A 95 -1.04 -5.65 -5.72
CA SER A 95 -0.55 -7.00 -6.02
C SER A 95 0.21 -7.63 -4.84
N LEU A 96 0.59 -8.91 -4.96
CA LEU A 96 1.37 -9.65 -3.95
C LEU A 96 2.70 -8.95 -3.60
N LEU A 97 3.34 -8.31 -4.58
CA LEU A 97 4.63 -7.61 -4.43
C LEU A 97 4.45 -6.10 -4.16
N GLY A 98 3.23 -5.66 -3.87
CA GLY A 98 2.88 -4.27 -3.67
C GLY A 98 2.48 -3.53 -4.95
N ASP A 99 2.57 -2.20 -4.89
CA ASP A 99 2.05 -1.25 -5.89
C ASP A 99 3.15 -0.38 -6.54
N ALA A 100 4.39 -0.49 -6.06
CA ALA A 100 5.48 0.47 -6.36
C ALA A 100 5.80 0.64 -7.85
N ALA A 101 5.46 -0.32 -8.71
CA ALA A 101 5.76 -0.24 -10.15
C ALA A 101 4.74 0.55 -10.98
N GLN A 102 3.49 0.74 -10.50
CA GLN A 102 2.43 1.33 -11.33
C GLN A 102 2.33 2.85 -11.22
N VAL A 103 2.87 3.43 -10.14
CA VAL A 103 2.73 4.85 -9.80
C VAL A 103 4.06 5.60 -9.92
N TRP A 104 5.08 4.99 -10.54
CA TRP A 104 6.38 5.63 -10.68
C TRP A 104 6.25 6.89 -11.55
N PRO A 105 6.46 8.09 -10.99
CA PRO A 105 6.34 9.31 -11.77
C PRO A 105 7.38 9.29 -12.88
N ARG A 106 7.04 9.87 -14.04
CA ARG A 106 8.06 10.22 -15.04
C ARG A 106 8.89 11.33 -14.41
N ALA A 107 9.96 10.94 -13.74
CA ALA A 107 10.79 11.87 -13.00
C ALA A 107 11.37 12.89 -13.98
N ALA A 108 11.05 14.18 -13.78
CA ALA A 108 11.61 15.26 -14.58
C ALA A 108 13.12 15.42 -14.33
N SER A 109 13.60 14.93 -13.19
CA SER A 109 15.00 14.89 -12.79
C SER A 109 15.32 13.67 -11.91
N ASN A 110 16.60 13.31 -11.80
CA ASN A 110 17.06 12.24 -10.90
C ASN A 110 16.66 12.48 -9.44
N ARG A 111 16.58 13.76 -9.03
CA ARG A 111 16.17 14.17 -7.68
C ARG A 111 14.70 13.83 -7.41
N ASP A 112 13.83 14.07 -8.39
CA ASP A 112 12.39 13.77 -8.24
C ASP A 112 12.13 12.27 -8.19
N GLY A 113 12.93 11.48 -8.94
CA GLY A 113 12.92 10.02 -8.86
C GLY A 113 13.34 9.51 -7.48
N ALA A 114 14.40 10.07 -6.91
CA ALA A 114 14.86 9.72 -5.57
C ALA A 114 13.83 10.09 -4.48
N LEU A 115 13.21 11.26 -4.58
CA LEU A 115 12.16 11.70 -3.64
C LEU A 115 10.92 10.81 -3.73
N ALA A 116 10.47 10.48 -4.95
CA ALA A 116 9.34 9.60 -5.16
C ALA A 116 9.59 8.18 -4.61
N ALA A 117 10.82 7.66 -4.74
CA ALA A 117 11.20 6.36 -4.21
C ALA A 117 11.27 6.34 -2.68
N LEU A 118 11.74 7.43 -2.04
CA LEU A 118 11.91 7.52 -0.59
C LEU A 118 10.61 7.76 0.16
N ILE A 119 9.59 8.35 -0.48
CA ILE A 119 8.37 8.77 0.21
C ILE A 119 7.58 7.60 0.81
N GLY A 120 7.52 6.46 0.13
CA GLY A 120 6.88 5.25 0.63
C GLY A 120 7.57 4.72 1.89
N PRO A 121 8.89 4.44 1.86
CA PRO A 121 9.66 4.06 3.03
C PRO A 121 9.56 5.08 4.18
N CYS A 122 9.64 6.38 3.89
CA CYS A 122 9.51 7.42 4.90
C CYS A 122 8.12 7.42 5.57
N ALA A 123 7.04 7.24 4.80
CA ALA A 123 5.70 7.09 5.38
C ALA A 123 5.59 5.85 6.28
N SER A 124 6.17 4.73 5.86
CA SER A 124 6.23 3.50 6.68
C SER A 124 7.05 3.70 7.96
N LEU A 125 8.18 4.42 7.88
CA LEU A 125 9.01 4.75 9.04
C LEU A 125 8.32 5.72 10.00
N LEU A 126 7.58 6.70 9.49
CA LEU A 126 6.80 7.62 10.32
C LEU A 126 5.67 6.88 11.06
N LEU A 127 4.98 5.95 10.41
CA LEU A 127 3.97 5.11 11.05
C LEU A 127 4.58 4.18 12.11
N ALA A 128 5.73 3.58 11.81
CA ALA A 128 6.47 2.75 12.77
C ALA A 128 6.98 3.57 13.97
N GLY A 129 7.55 4.75 13.73
CA GLY A 129 8.04 5.66 14.75
C GLY A 129 6.93 6.24 15.63
N ALA A 130 5.78 6.59 15.04
CA ALA A 130 4.61 7.05 15.81
C ALA A 130 4.12 5.97 16.79
N ARG A 131 4.15 4.69 16.40
CA ARG A 131 3.85 3.58 17.32
C ARG A 131 4.88 3.47 18.44
N ALA A 132 6.16 3.65 18.15
CA ALA A 132 7.23 3.56 19.15
C ALA A 132 7.16 4.68 20.20
N GLY A 133 6.67 5.87 19.85
CA GLY A 133 6.51 7.00 20.78
C GLY A 133 5.24 6.95 21.65
N VAL A 134 4.32 6.02 21.39
CA VAL A 134 3.08 5.80 22.19
C VAL A 134 3.27 4.68 23.22
N TRP A 135 4.39 3.95 23.16
CA TRP A 135 4.77 2.88 24.08
C TRP A 135 5.67 3.42 25.19
#